data_AF-A0ABD0UDF9-F1
#
_entry.id   AF-A0ABD0UDF9-F1
#
_cell.length_a   1.000
_cell.length_b   1.000
_cell.length_c   1.000
_cell.angle_alpha   90.00
_cell.angle_beta   90.00
_cell.angle_gamma   90.00
#
_symmetry.space_group_name_H-M   'P 1'
#
loop_
_entity.id
_entity.type
_entity.pdbx_description
1 polymer ?
#
loop_
_entity_poly.entity_id
_entity_poly.type
_entity_poly.pdbx_seq_one_letter_code
_entity_poly.pdbx_strand_id
1 'polypeptide(L)'
;MMGRGRLEIKRIENPTQRQSTFYKRRDGLFKKARELAVLCDADLLLLLFSSSGKLYHYHSPSVSNVQELLRRYEVATQTRILKDQNGGENVEEVERMCEILEREIRFMRIDEGEEYTLPVLQVIEQNLEVAMKKVREEKDRKIQAEMETLHRMVKDRQLDGCGLCDKKSPTPLLLGEQPLFGYELDLKLGFD
;
A
#
# COMPACT_ATOMS: atom_id res chain seq x y z
N MET A 1 -45.06 35.24 24.05
CA MET A 1 -44.10 34.14 23.84
C MET A 1 -43.17 34.09 25.03
N MET A 2 -43.21 33.03 25.84
CA MET A 2 -42.32 32.89 27.00
C MET A 2 -40.87 32.69 26.52
N GLY A 3 -40.00 33.66 26.81
CA GLY A 3 -38.57 33.56 26.54
C GLY A 3 -37.96 32.41 27.34
N ARG A 4 -37.09 31.62 26.71
CA ARG A 4 -36.35 30.54 27.38
C ARG A 4 -35.39 31.15 28.41
N GLY A 5 -35.54 30.79 29.68
CA GLY A 5 -34.62 31.19 30.74
C GLY A 5 -33.20 30.67 30.49
N ARG A 6 -32.19 31.41 31.00
CA ARG A 6 -30.78 31.00 30.93
C ARG A 6 -30.59 29.73 31.77
N LEU A 7 -30.07 28.69 31.14
CA LEU A 7 -29.72 27.42 31.81
C LEU A 7 -28.23 27.43 32.18
N GLU A 8 -27.90 26.87 33.34
CA GLU A 8 -26.51 26.61 33.75
C GLU A 8 -25.89 25.48 32.89
N ILE A 9 -24.60 25.57 32.59
CA ILE A 9 -23.87 24.53 31.85
C ILE A 9 -23.47 23.41 32.80
N LYS A 10 -24.43 22.53 33.08
CA LYS A 10 -24.24 21.28 33.83
C LYS A 10 -25.11 20.16 33.24
N ARG A 11 -24.89 18.92 33.67
CA ARG A 11 -25.73 17.79 33.26
C ARG A 11 -27.18 18.06 33.64
N ILE A 12 -28.11 17.86 32.69
CA ILE A 12 -29.55 17.94 32.97
C ILE A 12 -29.95 16.63 33.66
N GLU A 13 -30.44 16.72 34.89
CA GLU A 13 -30.79 15.53 35.69
C GLU A 13 -32.04 14.84 35.15
N ASN A 14 -33.09 15.61 34.86
CA ASN A 14 -34.35 15.08 34.35
C ASN A 14 -34.15 14.42 32.95
N PRO A 15 -34.39 13.10 32.79
CA PRO A 15 -34.10 12.37 31.56
C PRO A 15 -34.93 12.84 30.38
N THR A 16 -36.23 13.15 30.58
CA THR A 16 -37.13 13.63 29.52
C THR A 16 -36.70 15.00 29.03
N GLN A 17 -36.37 15.91 29.95
CA GLN A 17 -35.84 17.24 29.60
C GLN A 17 -34.49 17.13 28.90
N ARG A 18 -33.61 16.23 29.38
CA ARG A 18 -32.30 15.96 28.77
C ARG A 18 -32.45 15.46 27.34
N GLN A 19 -33.37 14.53 27.08
CA GLN A 19 -33.64 14.00 25.74
C GLN A 19 -34.17 15.08 24.79
N SER A 20 -35.16 15.85 25.23
CA SER A 20 -35.71 16.95 24.42
C SER A 20 -34.66 18.01 24.12
N THR A 21 -33.82 18.33 25.10
CA THR A 21 -32.73 19.31 24.96
C THR A 21 -31.63 18.79 24.05
N PHE A 22 -31.27 17.51 24.15
CA PHE A 22 -30.29 16.87 23.26
C PHE A 22 -30.72 17.01 21.80
N TYR A 23 -31.96 16.64 21.46
CA TYR A 23 -32.42 16.75 20.08
C TYR A 23 -32.42 18.19 19.57
N LYS A 24 -32.96 19.13 20.36
CA LYS A 24 -32.97 20.56 19.98
C LYS A 24 -31.57 21.15 19.81
N ARG A 25 -30.64 20.82 20.71
CA ARG A 25 -29.25 21.32 20.64
C ARG A 25 -28.46 20.64 19.52
N ARG A 26 -28.63 19.34 19.31
CA ARG A 26 -28.06 18.61 18.18
C ARG A 26 -28.47 19.24 16.86
N ASP A 27 -29.76 19.50 16.68
CA ASP A 27 -30.28 20.07 15.42
C ASP A 27 -29.79 21.51 15.22
N GLY A 28 -29.73 22.30 16.30
CA GLY A 28 -29.12 23.63 16.27
C GLY A 28 -27.64 23.61 15.93
N LEU A 29 -26.88 22.66 16.48
CA LEU A 29 -25.46 22.46 16.19
C LEU A 29 -25.24 22.05 14.73
N PHE A 30 -26.03 21.11 14.21
CA PHE A 30 -25.97 20.69 12.82
C PHE A 30 -26.30 21.84 11.86
N LYS A 31 -27.28 22.69 12.22
CA LYS A 31 -27.58 23.88 11.43
C LYS A 31 -26.38 24.84 11.40
N LYS A 32 -25.75 25.08 12.55
CA LYS A 32 -24.55 25.96 12.63
C LYS A 32 -23.35 25.39 11.89
N ALA A 33 -23.12 24.09 11.99
CA ALA A 33 -22.05 23.42 11.24
C ALA A 33 -22.28 23.51 9.74
N ARG A 34 -23.54 23.36 9.28
CA ARG A 34 -23.90 23.57 7.87
C ARG A 34 -23.69 25.01 7.41
N GLU A 35 -24.14 25.98 8.21
CA GLU A 35 -23.90 27.41 7.91
C GLU A 35 -22.41 27.68 7.76
N LEU A 36 -21.58 27.17 8.68
CA LEU A 36 -20.13 27.33 8.62
C LEU A 36 -19.50 26.64 7.40
N ALA A 37 -19.89 25.40 7.11
CA ALA A 37 -19.39 24.65 5.96
C ALA A 37 -19.65 25.39 4.64
N VAL A 38 -20.86 25.94 4.48
CA VAL A 38 -21.25 26.64 3.24
C VAL A 38 -20.65 28.04 3.16
N LEU A 39 -20.63 28.80 4.26
CA LEU A 39 -20.16 30.19 4.24
C LEU A 39 -18.64 30.30 4.06
N CYS A 40 -17.88 29.34 4.59
CA CYS A 40 -16.43 29.37 4.60
C CYS A 40 -15.78 28.30 3.72
N ASP A 41 -16.58 27.53 2.95
CA ASP A 41 -16.12 26.38 2.17
C ASP A 41 -15.25 25.40 2.99
N ALA A 42 -15.75 25.08 4.19
CA ALA A 42 -15.02 24.29 5.17
C ALA A 42 -15.57 22.86 5.26
N ASP A 43 -14.67 21.88 5.16
CA ASP A 43 -15.01 20.48 5.42
C ASP A 43 -15.06 20.19 6.91
N LEU A 44 -16.18 19.62 7.37
CA LEU A 44 -16.47 19.41 8.78
C LEU A 44 -17.08 18.03 9.00
N LEU A 45 -16.73 17.39 10.12
CA LEU A 45 -17.35 16.16 10.61
C LEU A 45 -17.73 16.32 12.07
N LEU A 46 -18.98 16.00 12.40
CA LEU A 46 -19.48 15.93 13.77
C LEU A 46 -19.98 14.53 14.06
N LEU A 47 -19.51 13.94 15.15
CA LEU A 47 -19.93 12.64 15.67
C LEU A 47 -20.49 12.83 17.08
N LEU A 48 -21.73 12.37 17.32
CA LEU A 48 -22.39 12.46 18.62
C LEU A 48 -22.95 11.10 19.00
N PHE A 49 -22.61 10.64 20.21
CA PHE A 49 -23.24 9.48 20.82
C PHE A 49 -24.23 9.94 21.89
N SER A 50 -25.48 9.50 21.80
CA SER A 50 -26.43 9.71 22.89
C SER A 50 -26.04 8.88 24.12
N SER A 51 -26.65 9.18 25.27
CA SER A 51 -26.52 8.33 26.46
C SER A 51 -27.05 6.90 26.26
N SER A 52 -27.79 6.64 25.18
CA SER A 52 -28.23 5.30 24.79
C SER A 52 -27.30 4.63 23.78
N GLY A 53 -26.13 5.23 23.49
CA GLY A 53 -25.17 4.72 22.50
C GLY A 53 -25.54 4.93 21.04
N LYS A 54 -26.64 5.64 20.74
CA LYS A 54 -27.03 5.90 19.34
C LYS A 54 -26.11 6.96 18.72
N LEU A 55 -25.54 6.63 17.56
CA LEU A 55 -24.75 7.55 16.77
C LEU A 55 -25.63 8.51 15.98
N TYR A 56 -25.31 9.80 16.07
CA TYR A 56 -25.81 10.85 15.21
C TYR A 56 -24.59 11.55 14.61
N HIS A 57 -24.60 11.77 13.30
CA HIS A 57 -23.48 12.42 12.64
C HIS A 57 -23.95 13.47 11.64
N TYR A 58 -23.04 14.39 11.34
CA TYR A 58 -23.16 15.36 10.26
C TYR A 58 -21.80 15.47 9.58
N HIS A 59 -21.79 15.50 8.25
CA HIS A 59 -20.60 15.83 7.47
C HIS A 59 -20.94 16.95 6.48
N SER A 60 -19.93 17.69 6.03
CA SER A 60 -20.09 18.73 5.01
C SER A 60 -20.64 18.15 3.70
N PRO A 61 -21.50 18.89 2.96
CA PRO A 61 -22.08 18.42 1.70
C PRO A 61 -21.05 18.23 0.58
N SER A 62 -19.94 18.97 0.66
CA SER A 62 -18.77 18.86 -0.22
C SER A 62 -18.10 17.50 -0.15
N VAL A 63 -18.28 16.75 0.95
CA VAL A 63 -17.64 15.45 1.15
C VAL A 63 -18.65 14.34 0.92
N SER A 64 -18.36 13.51 -0.09
CA SER A 64 -19.21 12.40 -0.52
C SER A 64 -19.32 11.27 0.51
N ASN A 65 -18.28 11.06 1.32
CA ASN A 65 -18.23 9.98 2.30
C ASN A 65 -17.46 10.41 3.56
N VAL A 66 -17.99 10.07 4.74
CA VAL A 66 -17.35 10.27 6.05
C VAL A 66 -15.95 9.65 6.09
N GLN A 67 -15.72 8.53 5.42
CA GLN A 67 -14.39 7.88 5.35
C GLN A 67 -13.30 8.79 4.77
N GLU A 68 -13.65 9.65 3.82
CA GLU A 68 -12.68 10.58 3.21
C GLU A 68 -12.20 11.63 4.21
N LEU A 69 -13.12 12.15 5.03
CA LEU A 69 -12.80 13.08 6.12
C LEU A 69 -11.92 12.39 7.19
N LEU A 70 -12.23 11.14 7.54
CA LEU A 70 -11.40 10.38 8.48
C LEU A 70 -10.00 10.12 7.90
N ARG A 71 -9.89 9.70 6.64
CA ARG A 71 -8.60 9.45 6.00
C ARG A 71 -7.72 10.70 5.98
N ARG A 72 -8.30 11.87 5.66
CA ARG A 72 -7.59 13.16 5.75
C ARG A 72 -7.13 13.47 7.16
N TYR A 73 -7.95 13.18 8.17
CA TYR A 73 -7.58 13.31 9.57
C TYR A 73 -6.41 12.39 9.95
N GLU A 74 -6.42 11.12 9.52
CA GLU A 74 -5.35 10.15 9.79
C GLU A 74 -4.01 10.62 9.23
N VAL A 75 -4.00 11.12 7.99
CA VAL A 75 -2.81 11.67 7.34
C VAL A 75 -2.29 12.89 8.11
N ALA A 76 -3.18 13.79 8.52
CA ALA A 76 -2.81 15.01 9.25
C ALA A 76 -2.30 14.73 10.67
N THR A 77 -2.81 13.68 11.33
CA THR A 77 -2.49 13.35 12.73
C THR A 77 -1.54 12.17 12.88
N GLN A 78 -1.10 11.57 11.78
CA GLN A 78 -0.28 10.35 11.74
C GLN A 78 -0.86 9.20 12.60
N THR A 79 -2.19 9.16 12.73
CA THR A 79 -2.91 8.19 13.56
C THR A 79 -3.72 7.26 12.67
N ARG A 80 -3.71 5.95 12.93
CA ARG A 80 -4.56 4.96 12.23
C ARG A 80 -5.84 4.72 13.03
N ILE A 81 -6.99 5.10 12.48
CA ILE A 81 -8.31 4.96 13.10
C ILE A 81 -9.15 3.91 12.36
N LEU A 82 -9.12 3.94 11.02
CA LEU A 82 -9.78 3.00 10.13
C LEU A 82 -8.87 1.79 9.90
N LYS A 83 -9.32 0.62 10.35
CA LYS A 83 -8.82 -0.65 9.79
C LYS A 83 -9.48 -0.81 8.43
N ASP A 84 -8.65 -0.80 7.38
CA ASP A 84 -9.11 -0.92 6.01
C ASP A 84 -9.88 -2.23 5.83
N GLN A 85 -11.19 -2.16 5.61
CA GLN A 85 -12.02 -3.36 5.39
C GLN A 85 -11.70 -4.00 4.03
N ASN A 86 -11.03 -3.28 3.13
CA ASN A 86 -10.51 -3.84 1.88
C ASN A 86 -9.20 -4.63 2.08
N GLY A 87 -8.60 -4.55 3.27
CA GLY A 87 -7.48 -5.40 3.66
C GLY A 87 -7.91 -6.76 4.24
N GLY A 88 -9.18 -6.92 4.64
CA GLY A 88 -9.65 -8.14 5.32
C GLY A 88 -9.64 -9.38 4.44
N GLU A 89 -10.15 -9.27 3.20
CA GLU A 89 -10.18 -10.41 2.26
C GLU A 89 -8.77 -10.83 1.83
N ASN A 90 -7.89 -9.86 1.57
CA ASN A 90 -6.49 -10.14 1.26
C ASN A 90 -5.71 -10.66 2.48
N VAL A 91 -5.99 -10.19 3.69
CA VAL A 91 -5.31 -10.68 4.90
C VAL A 91 -5.75 -12.09 5.23
N GLU A 92 -7.04 -12.43 5.16
CA GLU A 92 -7.48 -13.80 5.37
C GLU A 92 -6.99 -14.75 4.27
N GLU A 93 -6.94 -14.30 3.01
CA GLU A 93 -6.38 -15.11 1.92
C GLU A 93 -4.87 -15.31 2.07
N VAL A 94 -4.14 -14.25 2.44
CA VAL A 94 -2.70 -14.33 2.74
C VAL A 94 -2.44 -15.17 3.98
N GLU A 95 -3.26 -15.07 5.03
CA GLU A 95 -3.16 -15.90 6.24
C GLU A 95 -3.42 -17.38 5.90
N ARG A 96 -4.47 -17.69 5.13
CA ARG A 96 -4.71 -19.06 4.64
C ARG A 96 -3.56 -19.56 3.77
N MET A 97 -3.01 -18.72 2.90
CA MET A 97 -1.87 -19.07 2.07
C MET A 97 -0.62 -19.31 2.92
N CYS A 98 -0.37 -18.48 3.93
CA CYS A 98 0.71 -18.65 4.90
C CYS A 98 0.54 -19.95 5.68
N GLU A 99 -0.66 -20.29 6.16
CA GLU A 99 -0.93 -21.55 6.87
C GLU A 99 -0.66 -22.78 5.98
N ILE A 100 -1.05 -22.73 4.70
CA ILE A 100 -0.79 -23.80 3.73
C ILE A 100 0.72 -23.93 3.48
N LEU A 101 1.40 -22.81 3.21
CA LEU A 101 2.84 -22.79 2.96
C LEU A 101 3.63 -23.28 4.17
N GLU A 102 3.27 -22.86 5.38
CA GLU A 102 3.89 -23.35 6.61
C GLU A 102 3.69 -24.85 6.80
N ARG A 103 2.50 -25.37 6.44
CA ARG A 103 2.24 -26.81 6.48
C ARG A 103 3.10 -27.57 5.49
N GLU A 104 3.23 -27.06 4.26
CA GLU A 104 4.07 -27.65 3.24
C GLU A 104 5.56 -27.63 3.64
N ILE A 105 6.03 -26.51 4.20
CA ILE A 105 7.40 -26.38 4.74
C ILE A 105 7.63 -27.38 5.88
N ARG A 106 6.66 -27.61 6.77
CA ARG A 106 6.77 -28.64 7.83
C ARG A 106 6.95 -30.04 7.23
N PHE A 107 6.22 -30.40 6.18
CA PHE A 107 6.36 -31.72 5.53
C PHE A 107 7.66 -31.90 4.74
N MET A 108 8.35 -30.80 4.41
CA MET A 108 9.65 -30.81 3.73
C MET A 108 10.84 -30.64 4.70
N ARG A 109 10.58 -30.52 6.01
CA ARG A 109 11.61 -30.41 7.05
C ARG A 109 11.79 -31.75 7.75
N ILE A 110 13.04 -32.05 8.10
CA ILE A 110 13.41 -33.15 9.00
C ILE A 110 13.58 -32.52 10.38
N ASP A 111 12.78 -32.94 11.35
CA ASP A 111 12.87 -32.45 12.71
C ASP A 111 14.00 -33.19 13.46
N GLU A 112 14.86 -32.44 14.14
CA GLU A 112 15.96 -32.99 14.94
C GLU A 112 15.39 -33.68 16.19
N GLY A 113 15.00 -34.95 16.06
CA GLY A 113 14.49 -35.76 17.17
C GLY A 113 13.54 -36.90 16.80
N GLU A 114 13.07 -36.97 15.55
CA GLU A 114 12.16 -38.02 15.06
C GLU A 114 12.92 -39.12 14.29
N GLU A 115 12.53 -40.38 14.46
CA GLU A 115 13.09 -41.50 13.69
C GLU A 115 12.38 -41.64 12.34
N TYR A 116 13.10 -41.31 11.27
CA TYR A 116 12.60 -41.44 9.90
C TYR A 116 13.06 -42.76 9.26
N THR A 117 12.15 -43.43 8.56
CA THR A 117 12.51 -44.62 7.77
C THR A 117 13.09 -44.21 6.41
N LEU A 118 14.00 -45.02 5.85
CA LEU A 118 14.65 -44.76 4.56
C LEU A 118 13.66 -44.42 3.42
N PRO A 119 12.50 -45.10 3.28
CA PRO A 119 11.53 -44.77 2.23
C PRO A 119 10.90 -43.39 2.40
N VAL A 120 10.68 -42.95 3.65
CA VAL A 120 10.12 -41.62 3.95
C VAL A 120 11.16 -40.53 3.61
N LEU A 121 12.43 -40.76 3.95
CA LEU A 121 13.52 -39.84 3.61
C LEU A 121 13.68 -39.68 2.09
N GLN A 122 13.59 -40.76 1.32
CA GLN A 122 13.66 -40.70 -0.15
C GLN A 122 12.53 -39.87 -0.78
N VAL A 123 11.32 -39.97 -0.25
CA VAL A 123 10.17 -39.17 -0.73
C VAL A 123 10.36 -37.69 -0.41
N ILE A 124 10.86 -37.37 0.79
CA ILE A 124 11.16 -35.99 1.20
C ILE A 124 12.27 -35.40 0.33
N GLU A 125 13.34 -36.15 0.08
CA GLU A 125 14.45 -35.75 -0.80
C GLU A 125 13.97 -35.44 -2.23
N GLN A 126 13.19 -36.35 -2.83
CA GLN A 126 12.63 -36.15 -4.16
C GLN A 126 11.71 -34.93 -4.24
N ASN A 127 10.86 -34.74 -3.23
CA ASN A 127 9.97 -33.58 -3.16
C ASN A 127 10.76 -32.27 -3.04
N LEU A 128 11.81 -32.25 -2.23
CA LEU A 128 12.69 -31.11 -2.06
C LEU A 128 13.44 -30.79 -3.37
N GLU A 129 13.93 -31.80 -4.07
CA GLU A 129 14.63 -31.64 -5.35
C GLU A 129 13.70 -31.04 -6.43
N VAL A 130 12.46 -31.53 -6.51
CA VAL A 130 11.44 -30.98 -7.42
C VAL A 130 11.08 -29.54 -7.05
N ALA A 131 10.91 -29.24 -5.75
CA ALA A 131 10.61 -27.89 -5.28
C ALA A 131 11.76 -26.90 -5.59
N MET A 132 13.01 -27.31 -5.33
CA MET A 132 14.20 -26.51 -5.65
C MET A 132 14.32 -26.26 -7.15
N LYS A 133 14.04 -27.26 -7.98
CA LYS A 133 14.04 -27.11 -9.44
C LYS A 133 13.04 -26.06 -9.89
N LYS A 134 11.79 -26.11 -9.40
CA LYS A 134 10.76 -25.10 -9.71
C LYS A 134 11.17 -23.69 -9.30
N VAL A 135 11.76 -23.53 -8.12
CA VAL A 135 12.25 -22.22 -7.64
C VAL A 135 13.35 -21.69 -8.55
N ARG A 136 14.28 -22.55 -8.97
CA ARG A 136 15.37 -22.18 -9.89
C ARG A 136 14.82 -21.75 -11.25
N GLU A 137 13.91 -22.53 -11.83
CA GLU A 137 13.25 -22.21 -13.10
C GLU A 137 12.53 -20.86 -13.05
N GLU A 138 11.78 -20.57 -11.99
CA GLU A 138 11.08 -19.30 -11.84
C GLU A 138 12.02 -18.11 -11.63
N LYS A 139 13.14 -18.30 -10.92
CA LYS A 139 14.20 -17.28 -10.81
C LYS A 139 14.86 -17.01 -12.16
N ASP A 140 15.23 -18.05 -12.89
CA ASP A 140 15.85 -17.94 -14.21
C ASP A 140 14.91 -17.22 -15.19
N ARG A 141 13.61 -17.55 -15.16
CA ARG A 141 12.57 -16.88 -15.96
C ARG A 141 12.51 -15.38 -15.67
N LYS A 142 12.54 -14.97 -14.40
CA LYS A 142 12.50 -13.55 -14.01
C LYS A 142 13.77 -12.81 -14.42
N ILE A 143 14.93 -13.43 -14.19
CA ILE A 143 16.23 -12.87 -14.60
C ILE A 143 16.25 -12.67 -16.11
N GLN A 144 15.80 -13.66 -16.88
CA GLN A 144 15.75 -13.57 -18.33
C GLN A 144 14.80 -12.45 -18.80
N ALA A 145 13.63 -12.31 -18.19
CA ALA A 145 12.71 -11.21 -18.50
C ALA A 145 13.32 -9.83 -18.22
N GLU A 146 14.05 -9.67 -17.11
CA GLU A 146 14.77 -8.44 -16.81
C GLU A 146 15.91 -8.18 -17.80
N MET A 147 16.68 -9.21 -18.15
CA MET A 147 17.73 -9.11 -19.17
C MET A 147 17.17 -8.67 -20.52
N GLU A 148 16.05 -9.25 -20.98
CA GLU A 148 15.40 -8.87 -22.23
C GLU A 148 14.91 -7.41 -22.20
N THR A 149 14.39 -6.97 -21.06
CA THR A 149 13.95 -5.58 -20.87
C THR A 149 15.13 -4.61 -20.94
N LEU A 150 16.23 -4.92 -20.25
CA LEU A 150 17.45 -4.11 -20.28
C LEU A 150 18.08 -4.08 -21.67
N HIS A 151 18.16 -5.22 -22.37
CA HIS A 151 18.66 -5.26 -23.76
C HIS A 151 17.82 -4.39 -24.69
N ARG A 152 16.49 -4.39 -24.54
CA ARG A 152 15.59 -3.51 -25.31
C ARG A 152 15.89 -2.04 -25.04
N MET A 153 16.03 -1.66 -23.77
CA MET A 153 16.37 -0.28 -23.38
C MET A 153 17.74 0.18 -23.92
N VAL A 154 18.74 -0.71 -23.93
CA VAL A 154 20.07 -0.40 -24.49
C VAL A 154 19.97 -0.19 -26.00
N LYS A 155 19.22 -1.04 -26.70
CA LYS A 155 19.00 -0.92 -28.15
C LYS A 155 18.28 0.37 -28.51
N ASP A 156 17.24 0.73 -27.77
CA ASP A 156 16.49 1.97 -27.97
C ASP A 156 17.38 3.20 -27.76
N ARG A 157 18.21 3.21 -26.70
CA ARG A 157 19.20 4.28 -26.48
C ARG A 157 20.28 4.36 -27.56
N GLN A 158 20.69 3.25 -28.15
CA GLN A 158 21.64 3.24 -29.28
C GLN A 158 21.00 3.81 -30.55
N LEU A 159 19.72 3.53 -30.81
CA LEU A 159 18.96 4.13 -31.91
C LEU A 159 18.77 5.64 -31.72
N ASP A 160 18.45 6.08 -30.51
CA ASP A 160 18.35 7.50 -30.16
C ASP A 160 19.70 8.24 -30.27
N GLY A 161 20.81 7.55 -29.97
CA GLY A 161 22.17 8.05 -30.16
C GLY A 161 22.56 8.20 -31.64
N CYS A 162 22.16 7.27 -32.50
CA CYS A 162 22.41 7.34 -33.95
C CYS A 162 21.63 8.48 -34.63
N GLY A 163 20.43 8.82 -34.15
CA GLY A 163 19.63 9.94 -34.67
C GLY A 163 20.24 11.33 -34.44
N LEU A 164 21.21 11.45 -33.54
CA LEU A 164 21.97 12.69 -33.29
C LEU A 164 23.21 12.82 -34.18
N CYS A 165 23.65 11.76 -34.84
CA CYS A 165 24.82 11.78 -35.74
C CYS A 165 24.50 12.30 -37.15
N ASP A 166 23.23 12.30 -37.59
CA ASP A 166 22.83 12.71 -38.94
C ASP A 166 22.67 14.23 -39.16
N LYS A 167 23.04 15.07 -38.18
CA LYS A 167 23.00 16.55 -38.31
C LYS A 167 24.35 17.26 -38.22
N LYS A 168 25.47 16.58 -38.48
CA LYS A 168 26.74 17.28 -38.76
C LYS A 168 27.24 16.96 -40.16
N SER A 169 27.01 17.92 -41.07
CA SER A 169 27.62 17.97 -42.40
C SER A 169 29.15 17.87 -42.34
N PRO A 170 29.80 17.24 -43.33
CA PRO A 170 31.24 17.02 -43.34
C PRO A 170 31.99 18.29 -43.77
N THR A 171 33.01 18.70 -43.02
CA THR A 171 34.01 19.68 -43.47
C THR A 171 35.37 18.99 -43.53
N PRO A 172 36.19 19.16 -44.58
CA PRO A 172 37.22 18.17 -44.94
C PRO A 172 38.59 18.44 -44.31
N LEU A 173 39.27 17.32 -44.04
CA LEU A 173 40.72 17.06 -44.12
C LEU A 173 41.65 17.81 -43.14
N LEU A 174 42.38 17.03 -42.34
CA LEU A 174 43.81 16.82 -42.58
C LEU A 174 44.34 15.52 -41.96
N LEU A 175 44.77 14.66 -42.88
CA LEU A 175 45.75 13.58 -42.87
C LEU A 175 46.59 13.35 -41.58
N GLY A 176 46.59 12.09 -41.12
CA GLY A 176 47.52 11.56 -40.11
C GLY A 176 47.34 10.05 -39.91
N GLU A 177 47.87 9.26 -40.85
CA GLU A 177 48.19 7.82 -40.77
C GLU A 177 48.93 7.45 -39.46
N GLN A 178 48.86 6.28 -38.81
CA GLN A 178 48.13 5.00 -38.87
C GLN A 178 48.50 4.21 -37.56
N PRO A 179 48.13 2.92 -37.34
CA PRO A 179 47.47 2.46 -36.10
C PRO A 179 48.33 1.49 -35.24
N LEU A 180 47.87 1.12 -34.04
CA LEU A 180 48.17 -0.21 -33.51
C LEU A 180 47.15 -0.75 -32.50
N PHE A 181 46.78 -2.01 -32.77
CA PHE A 181 45.96 -2.96 -32.02
C PHE A 181 46.16 -2.99 -30.50
N GLY A 182 45.09 -3.35 -29.78
CA GLY A 182 45.20 -3.84 -28.39
C GLY A 182 43.84 -3.96 -27.71
N TYR A 183 43.14 -5.07 -27.95
CA TYR A 183 42.05 -5.55 -27.11
C TYR A 183 42.66 -6.08 -25.81
N GLU A 184 42.19 -5.65 -24.64
CA GLU A 184 42.29 -6.46 -23.43
C GLU A 184 41.16 -6.08 -22.47
N LEU A 185 40.18 -6.99 -22.39
CA LEU A 185 39.10 -6.99 -21.41
C LEU A 185 39.67 -7.60 -20.12
N ASP A 186 39.94 -6.78 -19.11
CA ASP A 186 40.35 -7.27 -17.79
C ASP A 186 39.10 -7.52 -16.93
N LEU A 187 38.61 -8.77 -16.94
CA LEU A 187 37.60 -9.28 -16.01
C LEU A 187 38.30 -9.75 -14.73
N LYS A 188 38.31 -8.92 -13.69
CA LYS A 188 38.58 -9.37 -12.31
C LYS A 188 37.26 -9.62 -11.58
N LEU A 189 36.85 -10.88 -11.57
CA LEU A 189 35.95 -11.45 -10.57
C LEU A 189 36.75 -11.69 -9.29
N GLY A 190 36.40 -10.99 -8.21
CA GLY A 190 36.91 -11.24 -6.86
C GLY A 190 35.74 -11.58 -5.93
N PHE A 191 35.71 -12.83 -5.47
CA PHE A 191 35.04 -13.25 -4.24
C PHE A 191 36.11 -13.92 -3.39
N ASP A 192 36.18 -13.51 -2.12
CA ASP A 192 36.93 -14.18 -1.05
C ASP A 192 36.42 -15.61 -0.82
#